data_AF-A0A842MFZ8-F1
#
_entry.id   AF-A0A842MFZ8-F1
#
_cell.length_a   1.000
_cell.length_b   1.000
_cell.length_c   1.000
_cell.angle_alpha   90.00
_cell.angle_beta   90.00
_cell.angle_gamma   90.00
#
_symmetry.space_group_name_H-M   'P 1'
#
loop_
_entity.id
_entity.type
_entity.pdbx_description
1 polymer ?
#
loop_
_entity_poly.entity_id
_entity_poly.type
_entity_poly.pdbx_seq_one_letter_code
_entity_poly.pdbx_strand_id
1 'polypeptide(L)'
;MRWSRVRTLLLILLLSQIRGRGERSKGLLSKPTGLIQLAAIVFVLSSSLLYAFLGVVPESEISYLRIMSLQLLSSVPLIALSFVVLYGVFFVIGDNAQYASSEMVNYMPISSSEYVIASSVSTVLSYCYIVTAVIGISLALAIRFGLIGAWAVSSLLAVFCAVMGGFISEVIKSLMNRVSSTFSKRGGRTAILSRAVLIVIVLALSQVFFNPGILFRVLEALAPRIQELWFVPLFWPSIVVVEASAGDLGSAAFFSTATLLFGIALMLSAVAVRSRYWVPVPVTIKMRHSALGKPGARSGLGIGFGRLFFTQSELAVI
;
A
#
# COMPACT_ATOMS: atom_id res chain seq x y z
N MET A 1 23.09 11.16 -2.05
CA MET A 1 21.63 11.42 -2.05
C MET A 1 21.40 12.88 -1.69
N ARG A 2 20.68 13.65 -2.52
CA ARG A 2 20.39 15.07 -2.22
C ARG A 2 18.97 15.19 -1.68
N TRP A 3 18.82 15.46 -0.38
CA TRP A 3 17.52 15.57 0.30
C TRP A 3 16.56 16.61 -0.32
N SER A 4 17.10 17.68 -0.89
CA SER A 4 16.29 18.67 -1.62
C SER A 4 15.57 18.06 -2.83
N ARG A 5 16.21 17.15 -3.57
CA ARG A 5 15.60 16.46 -4.70
C ARG A 5 14.52 15.48 -4.24
N VAL A 6 14.78 14.72 -3.18
CA VAL A 6 13.80 13.79 -2.59
C VAL A 6 12.54 14.54 -2.18
N ARG A 7 12.68 15.69 -1.51
CA ARG A 7 11.55 16.52 -1.09
C ARG A 7 10.74 17.02 -2.30
N THR A 8 11.40 17.54 -3.32
CA THR A 8 10.73 18.03 -4.53
C THR A 8 9.98 16.89 -5.25
N LEU A 9 10.62 15.73 -5.41
CA LEU A 9 9.99 14.55 -6.01
C LEU A 9 8.78 14.08 -5.20
N LEU A 10 8.92 14.01 -3.88
CA LEU A 10 7.83 13.64 -2.98
C LEU A 10 6.62 14.55 -3.16
N LEU A 11 6.84 15.87 -3.22
CA LEU A 11 5.76 16.83 -3.42
C LEU A 11 5.11 16.68 -4.80
N ILE A 12 5.90 16.47 -5.85
CA ILE A 12 5.39 16.25 -7.21
C ILE A 12 4.52 14.98 -7.26
N LEU A 13 5.01 13.86 -6.72
CA LEU A 13 4.29 12.59 -6.69
C LEU A 13 3.00 12.68 -5.88
N LEU A 14 3.06 13.34 -4.72
CA LEU A 14 1.91 13.49 -3.84
C LEU A 14 0.85 14.43 -4.43
N LEU A 15 1.27 15.55 -5.05
CA LEU A 15 0.36 16.43 -5.79
C LEU A 15 -0.25 15.72 -7.01
N SER A 16 0.53 14.87 -7.69
CA SER A 16 0.03 14.04 -8.80
C SER A 16 -1.06 13.07 -8.31
N GLN A 17 -0.88 12.46 -7.14
CA GLN A 17 -1.87 11.55 -6.55
C GLN A 17 -3.14 12.29 -6.14
N ILE A 18 -3.01 13.47 -5.51
CA ILE A 18 -4.15 14.32 -5.14
C ILE A 18 -4.94 14.74 -6.39
N ARG A 19 -4.25 15.19 -7.45
CA ARG A 19 -4.90 15.61 -8.70
C ARG A 19 -5.54 14.44 -9.47
N GLY A 20 -4.93 13.26 -9.42
CA GLY A 20 -5.48 12.04 -10.00
C GLY A 20 -6.84 11.65 -9.41
N ARG A 21 -7.07 11.93 -8.12
CA ARG A 21 -8.35 11.70 -7.43
C ARG A 21 -9.52 12.59 -7.89
N GLY A 22 -9.33 13.41 -8.93
CA GLY A 22 -10.42 14.12 -9.62
C GLY A 22 -10.87 15.44 -8.98
N GLU A 23 -10.37 15.82 -7.81
CA GLU A 23 -10.75 17.09 -7.19
C GLU A 23 -9.93 18.26 -7.74
N ARG A 24 -10.47 18.97 -8.74
CA ARG A 24 -10.07 20.34 -9.10
C ARG A 24 -10.53 21.40 -8.08
N SER A 25 -10.94 20.99 -6.89
CA SER A 25 -11.42 21.86 -5.81
C SER A 25 -10.23 22.48 -5.07
N LYS A 26 -10.33 23.77 -4.71
CA LYS A 26 -9.39 24.47 -3.81
C LYS A 26 -9.56 24.05 -2.33
N GLY A 27 -10.10 22.87 -2.07
CA GLY A 27 -10.40 22.36 -0.73
C GLY A 27 -9.16 21.95 0.07
N LEU A 28 -9.34 21.64 1.36
CA LEU A 28 -8.25 21.24 2.27
C LEU A 28 -7.46 20.04 1.71
N LEU A 29 -8.16 19.05 1.13
CA LEU A 29 -7.59 17.81 0.59
C LEU A 29 -6.77 17.99 -0.70
N SER A 30 -6.83 19.16 -1.32
CA SER A 30 -6.06 19.48 -2.53
C SER A 30 -4.58 19.80 -2.25
N LYS A 31 -4.20 19.93 -0.96
CA LYS A 31 -2.85 20.27 -0.52
C LYS A 31 -2.24 19.15 0.34
N PRO A 32 -0.92 18.92 0.26
CA PRO A 32 -0.21 17.98 1.14
C PRO A 32 -0.47 18.23 2.64
N THR A 33 -0.58 19.51 3.02
CA THR A 33 -0.86 19.92 4.40
C THR A 33 -2.25 19.48 4.87
N GLY A 34 -3.23 19.42 3.97
CA GLY A 34 -4.58 18.98 4.31
C GLY A 34 -4.68 17.50 4.61
N LEU A 35 -3.83 16.65 3.99
CA LEU A 35 -3.76 15.23 4.34
C LEU A 35 -3.24 15.03 5.76
N ILE A 36 -2.24 15.81 6.18
CA ILE A 36 -1.71 15.77 7.55
C ILE A 36 -2.76 16.28 8.54
N GLN A 37 -3.48 17.36 8.22
CA GLN A 37 -4.58 17.87 9.04
C GLN A 37 -5.71 16.85 9.17
N LEU A 38 -6.11 16.20 8.06
CA LEU A 38 -7.09 15.12 8.08
C LEU A 38 -6.61 13.98 8.98
N ALA A 39 -5.35 13.55 8.86
CA ALA A 39 -4.80 12.49 9.68
C ALA A 39 -4.81 12.82 11.18
N ALA A 40 -4.54 14.07 11.54
CA ALA A 40 -4.64 14.56 12.92
C ALA A 40 -6.10 14.59 13.42
N ILE A 41 -7.04 15.06 12.60
CA ILE A 41 -8.47 15.04 12.93
C ILE A 41 -8.95 13.60 13.13
N VAL A 42 -8.60 12.70 12.21
CA VAL A 42 -8.98 11.28 12.29
C VAL A 42 -8.37 10.61 13.53
N PHE A 43 -7.13 10.93 13.88
CA PHE A 43 -6.50 10.46 15.11
C PHE A 43 -7.29 10.87 16.35
N VAL A 44 -7.58 12.17 16.48
CA VAL A 44 -8.31 12.72 17.64
C VAL A 44 -9.72 12.14 17.70
N LEU A 45 -10.45 12.12 16.59
CA LEU A 45 -11.81 11.59 16.53
C LEU A 45 -11.85 10.09 16.85
N SER A 46 -10.99 9.28 16.24
CA SER A 46 -10.97 7.83 16.47
C SER A 46 -10.64 7.47 17.91
N SER A 47 -9.66 8.15 18.52
CA SER A 47 -9.33 7.97 19.94
C SER A 47 -10.46 8.45 20.85
N SER A 48 -11.03 9.63 20.61
CA SER A 48 -12.04 10.22 21.49
C SER A 48 -13.36 9.45 21.45
N LEU A 49 -13.80 9.05 20.26
CA LEU A 49 -15.04 8.31 20.08
C LEU A 49 -14.96 6.93 20.72
N LEU A 50 -13.85 6.20 20.53
CA LEU A 50 -13.70 4.88 21.15
C LEU A 50 -13.56 4.99 22.66
N TYR A 51 -12.82 5.98 23.16
CA TYR A 51 -12.69 6.20 24.60
C TYR A 51 -14.04 6.53 25.25
N ALA A 52 -14.83 7.41 24.63
CA ALA A 52 -16.18 7.73 25.08
C ALA A 52 -17.09 6.49 25.05
N PHE A 53 -17.04 5.69 23.98
CA PHE A 53 -17.81 4.46 23.87
C PHE A 53 -17.44 3.46 24.98
N LEU A 54 -16.16 3.24 25.24
CA LEU A 54 -15.68 2.36 26.31
C LEU A 54 -16.04 2.86 27.72
N GLY A 55 -16.36 4.14 27.88
CA GLY A 55 -16.85 4.71 29.14
C GLY A 55 -18.33 4.44 29.43
N VAL A 56 -19.12 4.12 28.40
CA VAL A 56 -20.56 3.83 28.52
C VAL A 56 -20.82 2.34 28.74
N VAL A 57 -19.94 1.47 28.27
CA VAL A 57 -20.10 0.01 28.37
C VAL A 57 -19.84 -0.48 29.81
N PRO A 58 -20.65 -1.42 30.35
CA PRO A 58 -20.43 -1.99 31.68
C PRO A 58 -19.09 -2.74 31.81
N GLU A 59 -18.45 -2.67 32.99
CA GLU A 59 -17.15 -3.32 33.26
C GLU A 59 -17.15 -4.85 33.07
N SER A 60 -18.31 -5.50 33.26
CA SER A 60 -18.48 -6.94 33.05
C SER A 60 -18.33 -7.36 31.58
N GLU A 61 -18.59 -6.46 30.64
CA GLU A 61 -18.42 -6.72 29.20
C GLU A 61 -17.03 -6.32 28.71
N ILE A 62 -16.42 -5.31 29.34
CA ILE A 62 -15.10 -4.78 28.98
C ILE A 62 -13.95 -5.70 29.43
N SER A 63 -14.18 -6.57 30.41
CA SER A 63 -13.12 -7.41 30.99
C SER A 63 -12.46 -8.34 29.95
N TYR A 64 -13.22 -8.82 28.96
CA TYR A 64 -12.67 -9.59 27.83
C TYR A 64 -11.74 -8.75 26.93
N LEU A 65 -12.10 -7.47 26.70
CA LEU A 65 -11.31 -6.54 25.90
C LEU A 65 -9.95 -6.24 26.53
N ARG A 66 -9.81 -6.37 27.85
CA ARG A 66 -8.53 -6.17 28.53
C ARG A 66 -7.47 -7.16 28.06
N ILE A 67 -7.80 -8.44 27.97
CA ILE A 67 -6.85 -9.48 27.54
C ILE A 67 -6.53 -9.32 26.05
N MET A 68 -7.55 -9.01 25.24
CA MET A 68 -7.35 -8.76 23.82
C MET A 68 -6.60 -7.46 23.52
N SER A 69 -6.61 -6.48 24.43
CA SER A 69 -6.00 -5.17 24.18
C SER A 69 -4.51 -5.26 23.89
N LEU A 70 -3.75 -6.07 24.63
CA LEU A 70 -2.33 -6.27 24.38
C LEU A 70 -2.08 -6.89 22.99
N GLN A 71 -2.90 -7.88 22.62
CA GLN A 71 -2.82 -8.55 21.32
C GLN A 71 -3.18 -7.59 20.16
N LEU A 72 -4.17 -6.73 20.37
CA LEU A 72 -4.53 -5.69 19.41
C LEU A 72 -3.38 -4.67 19.27
N LEU A 73 -2.80 -4.23 20.38
CA LEU A 73 -1.65 -3.32 20.39
C LEU A 73 -0.44 -3.92 19.67
N SER A 74 -0.12 -5.20 19.90
CA SER A 74 0.97 -5.88 19.18
C SER A 74 0.69 -6.05 17.69
N SER A 75 -0.59 -6.06 17.28
CA SER A 75 -0.99 -6.20 15.88
C SER A 75 -0.98 -4.87 15.10
N VAL A 76 -0.99 -3.71 15.77
CA VAL A 76 -1.02 -2.38 15.10
C VAL A 76 0.10 -2.20 14.06
N PRO A 77 1.37 -2.57 14.32
CA PRO A 77 2.43 -2.41 13.31
C PRO A 77 2.18 -3.25 12.06
N LEU A 78 1.71 -4.49 12.23
CA LEU A 78 1.37 -5.40 11.13
C LEU A 78 0.17 -4.88 10.33
N ILE A 79 -0.83 -4.34 11.01
CA ILE A 79 -1.99 -3.71 10.38
C ILE A 79 -1.54 -2.50 9.54
N ALA A 80 -0.69 -1.62 10.09
CA ALA A 80 -0.16 -0.46 9.37
C ALA A 80 0.65 -0.87 8.13
N LEU A 81 1.53 -1.88 8.26
CA LEU A 81 2.29 -2.44 7.14
C LEU A 81 1.35 -2.94 6.05
N SER A 82 0.39 -3.80 6.43
CA SER A 82 -0.52 -4.46 5.50
C SER A 82 -1.38 -3.46 4.75
N PHE A 83 -1.90 -2.43 5.45
CA PHE A 83 -2.67 -1.37 4.81
C PHE A 83 -1.84 -0.60 3.78
N VAL A 84 -0.63 -0.16 4.12
CA VAL A 84 0.20 0.58 3.16
C VAL A 84 0.57 -0.28 1.96
N VAL A 85 0.87 -1.57 2.16
CA VAL A 85 1.10 -2.51 1.05
C VAL A 85 -0.14 -2.60 0.19
N LEU A 86 -1.30 -2.93 0.76
CA LEU A 86 -2.57 -3.11 0.04
C LEU A 86 -2.92 -1.87 -0.81
N TYR A 87 -2.88 -0.67 -0.21
CA TYR A 87 -3.14 0.57 -0.95
C TYR A 87 -2.06 0.90 -1.96
N GLY A 88 -0.80 0.59 -1.65
CA GLY A 88 0.31 0.69 -2.59
C GLY A 88 0.15 -0.22 -3.82
N VAL A 89 -0.53 -1.37 -3.69
CA VAL A 89 -0.87 -2.23 -4.83
C VAL A 89 -2.18 -1.81 -5.50
N PHE A 90 -3.21 -1.37 -4.77
CA PHE A 90 -4.39 -0.74 -5.38
C PHE A 90 -4.01 0.41 -6.30
N PHE A 91 -2.94 1.13 -5.94
CA PHE A 91 -2.35 2.15 -6.79
C PHE A 91 -1.84 1.62 -8.14
N VAL A 92 -1.29 0.40 -8.21
CA VAL A 92 -0.86 -0.22 -9.48
C VAL A 92 -2.08 -0.48 -10.39
N ILE A 93 -3.22 -0.77 -9.79
CA ILE A 93 -4.47 -1.15 -10.46
C ILE A 93 -5.27 0.08 -10.88
N GLY A 94 -5.43 1.01 -9.94
CA GLY A 94 -6.25 2.21 -10.07
C GLY A 94 -5.41 3.39 -10.55
N ASP A 95 -5.66 3.76 -11.80
CA ASP A 95 -5.46 5.10 -12.36
C ASP A 95 -4.14 5.38 -13.12
N ASN A 96 -4.29 5.92 -14.34
CA ASN A 96 -3.22 6.17 -15.32
C ASN A 96 -2.40 7.45 -15.02
N ALA A 97 -2.88 8.30 -14.10
CA ALA A 97 -2.33 9.63 -13.89
C ALA A 97 -0.90 9.66 -13.32
N GLN A 98 -0.53 8.71 -12.44
CA GLN A 98 0.85 8.61 -11.95
C GLN A 98 1.74 7.77 -12.88
N TYR A 99 1.19 7.00 -13.82
CA TYR A 99 2.01 6.41 -14.88
C TYR A 99 2.56 7.52 -15.79
N ALA A 100 1.75 8.52 -16.15
CA ALA A 100 2.23 9.68 -16.90
C ALA A 100 3.34 10.47 -16.18
N SER A 101 3.19 10.70 -14.86
CA SER A 101 4.22 11.41 -14.08
C SER A 101 5.41 10.54 -13.70
N SER A 102 5.23 9.24 -13.41
CA SER A 102 6.33 8.30 -13.18
C SER A 102 7.15 8.05 -14.44
N GLU A 103 6.53 8.03 -15.61
CA GLU A 103 7.23 7.92 -16.89
C GLU A 103 8.05 9.19 -17.18
N MET A 104 7.49 10.38 -16.94
CA MET A 104 8.23 11.65 -17.03
C MET A 104 9.39 11.72 -16.05
N VAL A 105 9.23 11.20 -14.83
CA VAL A 105 10.27 11.19 -13.80
C VAL A 105 11.48 10.34 -14.20
N ASN A 106 11.29 9.31 -15.04
CA ASN A 106 12.41 8.52 -15.56
C ASN A 106 13.37 9.31 -16.46
N TYR A 107 12.92 10.45 -17.00
CA TYR A 107 13.74 11.36 -17.82
C TYR A 107 14.41 12.48 -17.01
N MET A 108 14.16 12.56 -15.71
CA MET A 108 14.83 13.51 -14.83
C MET A 108 16.18 12.95 -14.34
N PRO A 109 17.20 13.80 -14.10
CA PRO A 109 18.51 13.38 -13.59
C PRO A 109 18.44 13.05 -12.09
N ILE A 110 17.69 12.00 -11.75
CA ILE A 110 17.44 11.54 -10.38
C ILE A 110 17.95 10.11 -10.19
N SER A 111 18.43 9.80 -8.99
CA SER A 111 18.88 8.44 -8.68
C SER A 111 17.72 7.53 -8.28
N SER A 112 17.89 6.21 -8.46
CA SER A 112 16.86 5.25 -8.06
C SER A 112 16.55 5.28 -6.58
N SER A 113 17.55 5.53 -5.73
CA SER A 113 17.37 5.73 -4.30
C SER A 113 16.49 6.94 -3.96
N GLU A 114 16.68 8.05 -4.66
CA GLU A 114 15.91 9.28 -4.39
C GLU A 114 14.43 9.10 -4.74
N TYR A 115 14.16 8.38 -5.83
CA TYR A 115 12.79 8.07 -6.23
C TYR A 115 12.11 7.07 -5.30
N VAL A 116 12.79 5.97 -4.94
CA VAL A 116 12.19 4.95 -4.06
C VAL A 116 11.75 5.58 -2.74
N ILE A 117 12.61 6.39 -2.13
CA ILE A 117 12.27 7.09 -0.88
C ILE A 117 11.09 8.04 -1.10
N ALA A 118 11.13 8.86 -2.16
CA ALA A 118 10.06 9.81 -2.46
C ALA A 118 8.71 9.11 -2.73
N SER A 119 8.70 8.02 -3.51
CA SER A 119 7.52 7.24 -3.87
C SER A 119 6.93 6.50 -2.68
N SER A 120 7.78 5.83 -1.89
CA SER A 120 7.34 5.10 -0.69
C SER A 120 6.74 6.05 0.33
N VAL A 121 7.40 7.18 0.63
CA VAL A 121 6.87 8.18 1.57
C VAL A 121 5.62 8.87 1.02
N SER A 122 5.56 9.18 -0.29
CA SER A 122 4.34 9.70 -0.92
C SER A 122 3.16 8.74 -0.76
N THR A 123 3.40 7.43 -0.90
CA THR A 123 2.37 6.40 -0.71
C THR A 123 1.88 6.38 0.74
N VAL A 124 2.79 6.43 1.72
CA VAL A 124 2.44 6.50 3.14
C VAL A 124 1.62 7.76 3.46
N LEU A 125 2.06 8.93 2.99
CA LEU A 125 1.37 10.20 3.25
C LEU A 125 -0.01 10.29 2.59
N SER A 126 -0.19 9.66 1.42
CA SER A 126 -1.48 9.65 0.72
C SER A 126 -2.57 8.83 1.43
N TYR A 127 -2.18 7.96 2.35
CA TYR A 127 -3.08 7.09 3.12
C TYR A 127 -2.81 7.16 4.63
N CYS A 128 -2.12 8.20 5.10
CA CYS A 128 -1.70 8.32 6.50
C CYS A 128 -2.90 8.39 7.46
N TYR A 129 -4.04 8.92 7.02
CA TYR A 129 -5.26 9.01 7.82
C TYR A 129 -5.80 7.65 8.29
N ILE A 130 -5.54 6.57 7.55
CA ILE A 130 -5.95 5.21 7.95
C ILE A 130 -5.02 4.69 9.05
N VAL A 131 -3.70 4.86 8.85
CA VAL A 131 -2.70 4.47 9.85
C VAL A 131 -2.94 5.23 11.15
N THR A 132 -3.21 6.54 11.08
CA THR A 132 -3.52 7.32 12.28
C THR A 132 -4.86 6.95 12.92
N ALA A 133 -5.86 6.50 12.16
CA ALA A 133 -7.09 5.95 12.73
C ALA A 133 -6.81 4.71 13.58
N VAL A 134 -5.99 3.76 13.07
CA VAL A 134 -5.63 2.55 13.81
C VAL A 134 -4.84 2.89 15.07
N ILE A 135 -3.88 3.82 14.98
CA ILE A 135 -3.11 4.28 16.15
C ILE A 135 -4.03 4.99 17.16
N GLY A 136 -5.00 5.79 16.71
CA GLY A 136 -5.97 6.47 17.57
C GLY A 136 -6.92 5.51 18.29
N ILE A 137 -7.47 4.52 17.58
CA ILE A 137 -8.26 3.41 18.17
C ILE A 137 -7.43 2.70 19.24
N SER A 138 -6.18 2.35 18.94
CA SER A 138 -5.31 1.68 19.90
C SER A 138 -4.95 2.54 21.11
N LEU A 139 -4.90 3.87 20.97
CA LEU A 139 -4.65 4.80 22.08
C LEU A 139 -5.79 4.76 23.10
N ALA A 140 -7.04 4.77 22.64
CA ALA A 140 -8.20 4.71 23.53
C ALA A 140 -8.19 3.44 24.39
N LEU A 141 -7.87 2.29 23.79
CA LEU A 141 -7.68 1.02 24.51
C LEU A 141 -6.53 1.11 25.52
N ALA A 142 -5.40 1.69 25.11
CA ALA A 142 -4.22 1.82 25.95
C ALA A 142 -4.47 2.70 27.18
N ILE A 143 -5.17 3.83 27.02
CA ILE A 143 -5.56 4.70 28.14
C ILE A 143 -6.50 3.96 29.09
N ARG A 144 -7.53 3.30 28.55
CA ARG A 144 -8.54 2.59 29.36
C ARG A 144 -7.94 1.48 30.22
N PHE A 145 -6.96 0.75 29.70
CA PHE A 145 -6.36 -0.41 30.38
C PHE A 145 -4.98 -0.15 31.00
N GLY A 146 -4.47 1.09 30.94
CA GLY A 146 -3.17 1.46 31.51
C GLY A 146 -1.95 0.94 30.72
N LEU A 147 -2.11 0.64 29.42
CA LEU A 147 -1.08 0.08 28.55
C LEU A 147 -0.35 1.13 27.70
N ILE A 148 -0.16 2.34 28.24
CA ILE A 148 0.40 3.49 27.50
C ILE A 148 1.82 3.20 26.98
N GLY A 149 2.63 2.48 27.76
CA GLY A 149 3.99 2.08 27.34
C GLY A 149 3.98 1.18 26.09
N ALA A 150 3.14 0.15 26.09
CA ALA A 150 2.98 -0.74 24.94
C ALA A 150 2.45 0.01 23.71
N TRP A 151 1.55 0.98 23.91
CA TRP A 151 1.06 1.83 22.83
C TRP A 151 2.14 2.74 22.24
N ALA A 152 2.99 3.34 23.07
CA ALA A 152 4.09 4.18 22.59
C ALA A 152 5.06 3.40 21.70
N VAL A 153 5.46 2.20 22.13
CA VAL A 153 6.31 1.30 21.33
C VAL A 153 5.61 0.88 20.04
N SER A 154 4.35 0.45 20.15
CA SER A 154 3.55 -0.01 19.02
C SER A 154 3.32 1.08 17.98
N SER A 155 2.97 2.30 18.40
CA SER A 155 2.75 3.44 17.49
C SER A 155 4.00 3.84 16.73
N LEU A 156 5.16 3.86 17.41
CA LEU A 156 6.45 4.14 16.78
C LEU A 156 6.79 3.07 15.73
N LEU A 157 6.62 1.79 16.08
CA LEU A 157 6.83 0.68 15.16
C LEU A 157 5.82 0.67 14.02
N ALA A 158 4.59 1.13 14.23
CA ALA A 158 3.58 1.23 13.19
C ALA A 158 3.91 2.29 12.14
N VAL A 159 4.44 3.45 12.58
CA VAL A 159 4.96 4.47 11.65
C VAL A 159 6.14 3.90 10.84
N PHE A 160 7.06 3.18 11.48
CA PHE A 160 8.17 2.54 10.77
C PHE A 160 7.69 1.47 9.79
N CYS A 161 6.75 0.61 10.21
CA CYS A 161 6.13 -0.43 9.40
C CYS A 161 5.34 0.14 8.21
N ALA A 162 4.71 1.31 8.36
CA ALA A 162 4.08 2.02 7.26
C ALA A 162 5.13 2.38 6.18
N VAL A 163 6.30 2.88 6.58
CA VAL A 163 7.40 3.16 5.64
C VAL A 163 7.90 1.89 4.97
N MET A 164 8.07 0.79 5.72
CA MET A 164 8.42 -0.52 5.16
C MET A 164 7.38 -1.01 4.13
N GLY A 165 6.09 -0.88 4.44
CA GLY A 165 5.01 -1.18 3.50
C GLY A 165 5.11 -0.33 2.22
N GLY A 166 5.55 0.92 2.35
CA GLY A 166 5.89 1.79 1.23
C GLY A 166 7.02 1.21 0.35
N PHE A 167 8.08 0.65 0.94
CA PHE A 167 9.16 0.01 0.17
C PHE A 167 8.68 -1.28 -0.52
N ILE A 168 7.92 -2.11 0.17
CA ILE A 168 7.32 -3.32 -0.40
C ILE A 168 6.43 -2.97 -1.59
N SER A 169 5.60 -1.93 -1.46
CA SER A 169 4.75 -1.46 -2.56
C SER A 169 5.56 -1.02 -3.78
N GLU A 170 6.73 -0.41 -3.58
CA GLU A 170 7.61 0.01 -4.68
C GLU A 170 8.29 -1.17 -5.38
N VAL A 171 8.65 -2.22 -4.62
CA VAL A 171 9.12 -3.50 -5.19
C VAL A 171 8.02 -4.08 -6.09
N ILE A 172 6.79 -4.16 -5.59
CA ILE A 172 5.65 -4.72 -6.36
C ILE A 172 5.38 -3.88 -7.62
N LYS A 173 5.33 -2.54 -7.52
CA LYS A 173 5.19 -1.62 -8.66
C LYS A 173 6.26 -1.88 -9.72
N SER A 174 7.52 -1.96 -9.31
CA SER A 174 8.66 -2.15 -10.22
C SER A 174 8.64 -3.53 -10.88
N LEU A 175 8.28 -4.59 -10.14
CA LEU A 175 8.12 -5.93 -10.69
C LEU A 175 6.95 -6.00 -11.69
N MET A 176 5.83 -5.34 -11.40
CA MET A 176 4.69 -5.29 -12.31
C MET A 176 5.04 -4.60 -13.63
N ASN A 177 5.79 -3.50 -13.58
CA ASN A 177 6.28 -2.83 -14.78
C ASN A 177 7.16 -3.75 -15.64
N ARG A 178 7.99 -4.59 -15.01
CA ARG A 178 8.79 -5.60 -15.72
C ARG A 178 7.92 -6.69 -16.37
N VAL A 179 6.96 -7.23 -15.63
CA VAL A 179 6.04 -8.26 -16.11
C VAL A 179 5.27 -7.71 -17.31
N SER A 180 4.66 -6.54 -17.19
CA SER A 180 3.91 -5.89 -18.26
C SER A 180 4.77 -5.65 -19.51
N SER A 181 5.99 -5.13 -19.37
CA SER A 181 6.88 -4.86 -20.51
C SER A 181 7.42 -6.13 -21.20
N THR A 182 7.73 -7.18 -20.44
CA THR A 182 8.20 -8.46 -20.99
C THR A 182 7.10 -9.16 -21.78
N PHE A 183 5.86 -9.08 -21.28
CA PHE A 183 4.69 -9.69 -21.92
C PHE A 183 4.10 -8.84 -23.06
N SER A 184 4.24 -7.51 -23.03
CA SER A 184 3.86 -6.64 -24.14
C SER A 184 4.63 -6.96 -25.43
N LYS A 185 5.93 -7.31 -25.32
CA LYS A 185 6.76 -7.73 -26.46
C LYS A 185 6.28 -9.01 -27.17
N ARG A 186 5.48 -9.86 -26.49
CA ARG A 186 5.02 -11.17 -27.01
C ARG A 186 3.55 -11.19 -27.44
N GLY A 187 2.87 -10.04 -27.43
CA GLY A 187 1.46 -9.89 -27.83
C GLY A 187 0.61 -9.46 -26.65
N GLY A 188 0.02 -8.25 -26.73
CA GLY A 188 -0.59 -7.53 -25.61
C GLY A 188 -1.64 -8.27 -24.76
N ARG A 189 -2.19 -9.41 -25.22
CA ARG A 189 -3.14 -10.24 -24.46
C ARG A 189 -2.57 -10.75 -23.13
N THR A 190 -1.29 -11.06 -23.05
CA THR A 190 -0.67 -11.57 -21.80
C THR A 190 -0.39 -10.46 -20.77
N ALA A 191 -0.14 -9.23 -21.22
CA ALA A 191 -0.02 -8.08 -20.30
C ALA A 191 -1.37 -7.78 -19.62
N ILE A 192 -2.47 -7.87 -20.37
CA ILE A 192 -3.84 -7.76 -19.84
C ILE A 192 -4.10 -8.86 -18.79
N LEU A 193 -3.70 -10.10 -19.07
CA LEU A 193 -3.85 -11.21 -18.11
C LEU A 193 -3.06 -10.98 -16.82
N SER A 194 -1.81 -10.51 -16.89
CA SER A 194 -1.02 -10.23 -15.68
C SER A 194 -1.65 -9.16 -14.79
N ARG A 195 -2.25 -8.13 -15.40
CA ARG A 195 -2.98 -7.08 -14.67
C ARG A 195 -4.26 -7.63 -14.05
N ALA A 196 -5.00 -8.47 -14.77
CA ALA A 196 -6.19 -9.14 -14.26
C ALA A 196 -5.87 -10.06 -13.07
N VAL A 197 -4.79 -10.85 -13.15
CA VAL A 197 -4.33 -11.69 -12.03
C VAL A 197 -3.97 -10.85 -10.81
N LEU A 198 -3.26 -9.73 -11.00
CA LEU A 198 -2.97 -8.80 -9.90
C LEU A 198 -4.25 -8.25 -9.29
N ILE A 199 -5.22 -7.83 -10.11
CA ILE A 199 -6.53 -7.35 -9.64
C ILE A 199 -7.22 -8.41 -8.80
N VAL A 200 -7.27 -9.66 -9.28
CA VAL A 200 -7.87 -10.77 -8.54
C VAL A 200 -7.15 -11.01 -7.21
N ILE A 201 -5.82 -11.02 -7.20
CA ILE A 201 -5.02 -11.19 -5.98
C ILE A 201 -5.30 -10.06 -4.99
N VAL A 202 -5.32 -8.81 -5.44
CA VAL A 202 -5.57 -7.65 -4.56
C VAL A 202 -7.00 -7.65 -4.05
N LEU A 203 -7.98 -7.98 -4.88
CA LEU A 203 -9.36 -8.12 -4.44
C LEU A 203 -9.48 -9.25 -3.42
N ALA A 204 -8.87 -10.41 -3.67
CA ALA A 204 -8.88 -11.53 -2.73
C ALA A 204 -8.21 -11.17 -1.39
N LEU A 205 -7.04 -10.54 -1.43
CA LEU A 205 -6.35 -10.05 -0.22
C LEU A 205 -7.19 -9.02 0.51
N SER A 206 -7.78 -8.06 -0.20
CA SER A 206 -8.68 -7.06 0.39
C SER A 206 -9.86 -7.74 1.07
N GLN A 207 -10.49 -8.73 0.44
CA GLN A 207 -11.59 -9.48 1.06
C GLN A 207 -11.12 -10.22 2.33
N VAL A 208 -9.92 -10.81 2.31
CA VAL A 208 -9.35 -11.47 3.50
C VAL A 208 -9.10 -10.46 4.63
N PHE A 209 -8.53 -9.29 4.32
CA PHE A 209 -8.22 -8.25 5.32
C PHE A 209 -9.45 -7.55 5.88
N PHE A 210 -10.49 -7.36 5.07
CA PHE A 210 -11.70 -6.65 5.49
C PHE A 210 -12.85 -7.58 5.90
N ASN A 211 -12.66 -8.91 5.87
CA ASN A 211 -13.63 -9.87 6.41
C ASN A 211 -13.42 -10.01 7.92
N PRO A 212 -14.35 -9.51 8.77
CA PRO A 212 -14.18 -9.56 10.22
C PRO A 212 -14.07 -10.99 10.74
N GLY A 213 -14.81 -11.94 10.15
CA GLY A 213 -14.79 -13.34 10.58
C GLY A 213 -13.44 -14.02 10.32
N ILE A 214 -12.79 -13.72 9.19
CA ILE A 214 -11.44 -14.22 8.93
C ILE A 214 -10.44 -13.50 9.84
N LEU A 215 -10.55 -12.18 9.99
CA LEU A 215 -9.66 -11.39 10.84
C LEU A 215 -9.67 -11.90 12.30
N PHE A 216 -10.85 -12.13 12.88
CA PHE A 216 -10.98 -12.66 14.24
C PHE A 216 -10.40 -14.06 14.37
N ARG A 217 -10.68 -14.97 13.43
CA ARG A 217 -10.09 -16.33 13.44
C ARG A 217 -8.56 -16.31 13.32
N VAL A 218 -8.05 -15.43 12.47
CA VAL A 218 -6.60 -15.25 12.29
C VAL A 218 -5.98 -14.63 13.53
N LEU A 219 -6.62 -13.64 14.15
CA LEU A 219 -6.18 -13.06 15.42
C LEU A 219 -6.18 -14.09 16.55
N GLU A 220 -7.26 -14.87 16.70
CA GLU A 220 -7.32 -15.95 17.71
C GLU A 220 -6.26 -17.03 17.47
N ALA A 221 -6.01 -17.40 16.21
CA ALA A 221 -5.04 -18.44 15.87
C ALA A 221 -3.58 -17.95 15.97
N LEU A 222 -3.31 -16.69 15.62
CA LEU A 222 -1.96 -16.14 15.54
C LEU A 222 -1.53 -15.44 16.83
N ALA A 223 -2.43 -14.72 17.52
CA ALA A 223 -2.06 -13.89 18.67
C ALA A 223 -1.32 -14.66 19.79
N PRO A 224 -1.75 -15.87 20.22
CA PRO A 224 -0.99 -16.62 21.21
C PRO A 224 0.32 -17.23 20.66
N ARG A 225 0.51 -17.27 19.34
CA ARG A 225 1.64 -17.91 18.65
C ARG A 225 2.58 -16.91 17.95
N ILE A 226 2.43 -15.60 18.20
CA ILE A 226 3.27 -14.57 17.56
C ILE A 226 4.76 -14.83 17.82
N GLN A 227 5.12 -15.29 19.01
CA GLN A 227 6.50 -15.64 19.36
C GLN A 227 7.02 -16.87 18.59
N GLU A 228 6.16 -17.80 18.17
CA GLU A 228 6.55 -18.95 17.35
C GLU A 228 6.92 -18.52 15.92
N LEU A 229 6.43 -17.36 15.47
CA LEU A 229 6.71 -16.77 14.16
C LEU A 229 7.98 -15.90 14.15
N TRP A 230 8.88 -16.09 15.12
CA TRP A 230 10.16 -15.37 15.21
C TRP A 230 11.04 -15.47 13.95
N PHE A 231 10.83 -16.47 13.09
CA PHE A 231 11.57 -16.63 11.83
C PHE A 231 11.00 -15.78 10.68
N VAL A 232 9.83 -15.15 10.85
CA VAL A 232 9.18 -14.32 9.81
C VAL A 232 9.41 -12.84 10.12
N PRO A 233 10.24 -12.11 9.34
CA PRO A 233 10.64 -10.74 9.66
C PRO A 233 9.50 -9.71 9.75
N LEU A 234 8.36 -9.98 9.12
CA LEU A 234 7.18 -9.12 9.17
C LEU A 234 6.50 -9.10 10.54
N PHE A 235 6.72 -10.12 11.37
CA PHE A 235 6.15 -10.21 12.73
C PHE A 235 7.09 -9.68 13.82
N TRP A 236 8.37 -9.41 13.51
CA TRP A 236 9.32 -8.87 14.49
C TRP A 236 8.83 -7.57 15.17
N PRO A 237 8.24 -6.58 14.47
CA PRO A 237 7.69 -5.41 15.13
C PRO A 237 6.61 -5.75 16.16
N SER A 238 5.77 -6.75 15.87
CA SER A 238 4.74 -7.23 16.80
C SER A 238 5.34 -7.93 18.01
N ILE A 239 6.39 -8.73 17.80
CA ILE A 239 7.13 -9.40 18.88
C ILE A 239 7.77 -8.36 19.80
N VAL A 240 8.37 -7.28 19.27
CA VAL A 240 8.94 -6.20 20.09
C VAL A 240 7.92 -5.61 21.07
N VAL A 241 6.67 -5.39 20.63
CA VAL A 241 5.62 -4.86 21.51
C VAL A 241 5.32 -5.84 22.65
N VAL A 242 5.24 -7.14 22.36
CA VAL A 242 4.99 -8.19 23.35
C VAL A 242 6.16 -8.27 24.34
N GLU A 243 7.39 -8.42 23.87
CA GLU A 243 8.57 -8.54 24.73
C GLU A 243 8.81 -7.28 25.59
N ALA A 244 8.65 -6.10 24.99
CA ALA A 244 8.77 -4.84 25.74
C ALA A 244 7.69 -4.71 26.82
N SER A 245 6.47 -5.21 26.56
CA SER A 245 5.39 -5.23 27.55
C SER A 245 5.58 -6.28 28.65
N ALA A 246 6.28 -7.37 28.33
CA ALA A 246 6.66 -8.42 29.29
C ALA A 246 7.88 -8.03 30.15
N GLY A 247 8.59 -6.95 29.79
CA GLY A 247 9.77 -6.48 30.50
C GLY A 247 11.08 -7.12 30.03
N ASP A 248 11.06 -7.97 29.00
CA ASP A 248 12.27 -8.52 28.39
C ASP A 248 12.87 -7.52 27.39
N LEU A 249 13.67 -6.59 27.93
CA LEU A 249 14.35 -5.58 27.13
C LEU A 249 15.42 -6.18 26.20
N GLY A 250 15.97 -7.35 26.52
CA GLY A 250 16.99 -8.00 25.71
C GLY A 250 16.41 -8.51 24.39
N SER A 251 15.34 -9.29 24.48
CA SER A 251 14.60 -9.78 23.31
C SER A 251 13.98 -8.62 22.52
N ALA A 252 13.39 -7.63 23.20
CA ALA A 252 12.85 -6.45 22.55
C ALA A 252 13.91 -5.67 21.77
N ALA A 253 15.11 -5.49 22.32
CA ALA A 253 16.22 -4.81 21.64
C ALA A 253 16.68 -5.60 20.41
N PHE A 254 16.86 -6.92 20.55
CA PHE A 254 17.26 -7.79 19.45
C PHE A 254 16.27 -7.71 18.27
N PHE A 255 14.99 -7.90 18.53
CA PHE A 255 13.96 -7.83 17.47
C PHE A 255 13.78 -6.41 16.92
N SER A 256 14.02 -5.37 17.72
CA SER A 256 14.04 -3.98 17.22
C SER A 256 15.18 -3.75 16.24
N THR A 257 16.39 -4.18 16.57
CA THR A 257 17.55 -4.10 15.67
C THR A 257 17.33 -4.93 14.42
N ALA A 258 16.82 -6.16 14.56
CA ALA A 258 16.50 -7.02 13.43
C ALA A 258 15.45 -6.37 12.51
N THR A 259 14.41 -5.76 13.07
CA THR A 259 13.38 -5.00 12.33
C THR A 259 13.98 -3.83 11.55
N LEU A 260 14.88 -3.07 12.17
CA LEU A 260 15.57 -1.96 11.50
C LEU A 260 16.43 -2.46 10.33
N LEU A 261 17.22 -3.51 10.54
CA LEU A 261 18.05 -4.11 9.49
C LEU A 261 17.21 -4.65 8.34
N PHE A 262 16.09 -5.30 8.65
CA PHE A 262 15.15 -5.78 7.64
C PHE A 262 14.52 -4.62 6.85
N GLY A 263 14.15 -3.52 7.52
CA GLY A 263 13.68 -2.30 6.85
C GLY A 263 14.72 -1.71 5.88
N ILE A 264 16.00 -1.69 6.27
CA ILE A 264 17.11 -1.28 5.40
C ILE A 264 17.25 -2.24 4.22
N ALA A 265 17.21 -3.55 4.45
CA ALA A 265 17.28 -4.56 3.40
C ALA A 265 16.11 -4.41 2.40
N LEU A 266 14.90 -4.14 2.87
CA LEU A 266 13.74 -3.85 2.02
C LEU A 266 13.97 -2.59 1.18
N MET A 267 14.48 -1.50 1.77
CA MET A 267 14.82 -0.29 1.03
C MET A 267 15.85 -0.57 -0.06
N LEU A 268 16.93 -1.29 0.27
CA LEU A 268 17.97 -1.66 -0.70
C LEU A 268 17.41 -2.56 -1.80
N SER A 269 16.54 -3.50 -1.47
CA SER A 269 15.86 -4.36 -2.44
C SER A 269 14.99 -3.55 -3.40
N ALA A 270 14.24 -2.56 -2.88
CA ALA A 270 13.42 -1.66 -3.69
C ALA A 270 14.30 -0.84 -4.64
N VAL A 271 15.44 -0.31 -4.17
CA VAL A 271 16.40 0.41 -5.01
C VAL A 271 17.04 -0.50 -6.07
N ALA A 272 17.41 -1.72 -5.72
CA ALA A 272 18.01 -2.68 -6.65
C ALA A 272 17.02 -3.11 -7.75
N VAL A 273 15.78 -3.41 -7.38
CA VAL A 273 14.71 -3.74 -8.33
C VAL A 273 14.40 -2.53 -9.22
N ARG A 274 14.29 -1.34 -8.61
CA ARG A 274 13.93 -0.12 -9.32
C ARG A 274 15.04 0.36 -10.27
N SER A 275 16.31 0.24 -9.91
CA SER A 275 17.44 0.53 -10.81
C SER A 275 17.48 -0.41 -12.01
N ARG A 276 17.08 -1.68 -11.84
CA ARG A 276 17.03 -2.66 -12.93
C ARG A 276 15.84 -2.48 -13.86
N TYR A 277 14.70 -1.99 -13.37
CA TYR A 277 13.45 -1.84 -14.14
C TYR A 277 13.02 -0.38 -14.30
N TRP A 278 13.97 0.54 -14.25
CA TRP A 278 13.73 1.99 -14.21
C TRP A 278 12.95 2.52 -15.42
N VAL A 279 13.22 1.99 -16.62
CA VAL A 279 12.61 2.48 -17.87
C VAL A 279 11.52 1.50 -18.33
N PRO A 280 10.24 1.92 -18.42
CA PRO A 280 9.24 1.12 -19.11
C PRO A 280 9.66 0.98 -20.57
N VAL A 281 9.81 -0.25 -21.03
CA VAL A 281 10.19 -0.53 -22.41
C VAL A 281 9.10 0.07 -23.30
N PRO A 282 9.42 0.95 -24.26
CA PRO A 282 8.41 1.57 -25.13
C PRO A 282 7.55 0.48 -25.75
N VAL A 283 6.23 0.63 -25.63
CA VAL A 283 5.26 -0.25 -26.29
C VAL A 283 5.53 -0.10 -27.78
N THR A 284 6.23 -1.08 -28.35
CA THR A 284 6.51 -1.10 -29.77
C THR A 284 5.21 -1.51 -30.45
N ILE A 285 4.37 -0.52 -30.79
CA ILE A 285 3.22 -0.76 -31.64
C ILE A 285 3.79 -1.14 -33.01
N LYS A 286 3.94 -2.45 -33.24
CA LYS A 286 4.22 -2.97 -34.57
C LYS A 286 2.94 -2.78 -35.37
N MET A 287 2.82 -1.62 -36.01
CA MET A 287 1.86 -1.41 -37.10
C MET A 287 2.17 -2.50 -38.13
N ARG A 288 1.36 -3.56 -38.16
CA ARG A 288 1.45 -4.54 -39.23
C ARG A 288 0.94 -3.79 -40.46
N HIS A 289 1.85 -3.39 -41.34
CA HIS A 289 1.45 -2.97 -42.69
C HIS A 289 0.82 -4.21 -43.34
N SER A 290 -0.49 -4.38 -43.22
CA SER A 290 -1.24 -5.15 -44.19
C SER A 290 -1.16 -4.36 -45.49
N ALA A 291 -0.16 -4.68 -46.31
CA ALA A 291 -0.28 -4.44 -47.72
C ALA A 291 -1.60 -5.09 -48.16
N LEU A 292 -2.51 -4.28 -48.70
CA LEU A 292 -3.92 -4.55 -49.00
C LEU A 292 -4.90 -4.45 -47.81
N GLY A 293 -5.13 -3.23 -47.36
CA GLY A 293 -6.47 -2.83 -46.90
C GLY A 293 -7.47 -2.87 -48.06
N LYS A 294 -7.94 -4.06 -48.44
CA LYS A 294 -9.29 -4.21 -48.98
C LYS A 294 -10.19 -4.52 -47.78
N PRO A 295 -11.20 -3.70 -47.47
CA PRO A 295 -12.08 -3.97 -46.35
C PRO A 295 -12.70 -5.35 -46.55
N GLY A 296 -12.51 -6.22 -45.56
CA GLY A 296 -12.92 -7.60 -45.61
C GLY A 296 -14.42 -7.72 -45.79
N ALA A 297 -14.87 -7.93 -47.03
CA ALA A 297 -16.24 -8.27 -47.36
C ALA A 297 -16.67 -9.66 -46.84
N ARG A 298 -15.82 -10.37 -46.08
CA ARG A 298 -16.06 -11.75 -45.63
C ARG A 298 -15.36 -12.06 -44.30
N SER A 299 -15.84 -11.49 -43.20
CA SER A 299 -15.69 -12.10 -41.87
C SER A 299 -16.96 -11.93 -41.04
N GLY A 300 -18.11 -12.11 -41.71
CA GLY A 300 -19.34 -12.48 -41.03
C GLY A 300 -19.25 -13.95 -40.63
N LEU A 301 -18.80 -14.21 -39.40
CA LEU A 301 -19.36 -15.34 -38.67
C LEU A 301 -20.82 -14.95 -38.42
N GLY A 302 -21.74 -15.67 -39.07
CA GLY A 302 -23.13 -15.32 -39.28
C GLY A 302 -23.99 -15.27 -38.02
N ILE A 303 -23.71 -14.32 -37.14
CA ILE A 303 -24.60 -13.89 -36.06
C ILE A 303 -24.58 -12.36 -36.08
N GLY A 304 -25.71 -11.79 -36.50
CA GLY A 304 -25.91 -10.38 -36.87
C GLY A 304 -25.77 -9.35 -35.75
N PHE A 305 -24.59 -9.25 -35.13
CA PHE A 305 -24.26 -8.21 -34.14
C PHE A 305 -23.07 -7.32 -34.53
N GLY A 306 -22.29 -7.70 -35.55
CA GLY A 306 -21.07 -6.97 -35.94
C GLY A 306 -21.27 -5.59 -36.60
N ARG A 307 -22.52 -5.15 -36.84
CA ARG A 307 -22.83 -3.87 -37.51
C ARG A 307 -23.50 -2.83 -36.63
N LEU A 308 -23.86 -3.16 -35.39
CA LEU A 308 -24.66 -2.28 -34.55
C LEU A 308 -23.84 -1.35 -33.64
N PHE A 309 -22.53 -1.60 -33.45
CA PHE A 309 -21.75 -0.91 -32.42
C PHE A 309 -20.38 -0.40 -32.86
N PHE A 310 -20.02 -0.51 -34.14
CA PHE A 310 -18.72 -0.05 -34.62
C PHE A 310 -18.85 0.82 -35.87
N THR A 311 -18.24 1.99 -35.81
CA THR A 311 -18.05 2.88 -36.96
C THR A 311 -16.97 2.31 -37.90
N GLN A 312 -17.01 2.67 -39.18
CA GLN A 312 -16.01 2.23 -40.20
C GLN A 312 -14.57 2.53 -39.77
N SER A 313 -14.37 3.59 -38.97
CA SER A 313 -13.09 3.95 -38.35
C SER A 313 -12.62 2.96 -37.28
N GLU A 314 -13.52 2.32 -36.54
CA GLU A 314 -13.18 1.34 -35.49
C GLU A 314 -12.88 -0.04 -36.06
N LEU A 315 -13.49 -0.40 -37.19
CA LEU A 315 -13.20 -1.63 -37.93
C LEU A 315 -11.82 -1.65 -38.61
N ALA A 316 -11.18 -0.48 -38.77
CA ALA A 316 -9.85 -0.37 -39.34
C ALA A 316 -8.72 -0.60 -38.31
N VAL A 317 -9.04 -0.65 -37.02
CA VAL A 317 -8.08 -0.71 -35.91
C VAL A 317 -8.04 -2.10 -35.22
N ILE A 318 -9.03 -2.96 -35.47
CA ILE A 318 -9.06 -4.36 -35.01
C ILE A 318 -8.36 -5.26 -36.02
#